data_AF-A0AAV1ZD14-F1
#
_entry.id   AF-A0AAV1ZD14-F1
#
_cell.length_a   1.000
_cell.length_b   1.000
_cell.length_c   1.000
_cell.angle_alpha   90.00
_cell.angle_beta   90.00
_cell.angle_gamma   90.00
#
_symmetry.space_group_name_H-M   'P 1'
#
loop_
_entity.id
_entity.type
_entity.pdbx_description
1 polymer ?
#
loop_
_entity_poly.entity_id
_entity_poly.type
_entity_poly.pdbx_seq_one_letter_code
_entity_poly.pdbx_strand_id
1 'polypeptide(L)'
;MQVAHFKDYIPKAFPFGNDLILDCEILLVDNDGKPLPFGTLGAHKKTAFKDATVCLFVFDCLQFNDENLMQKPLIERRKILEENMKPIKNHIIFSELKEIDSRKKFQAIVKSVIDQGLEGLVIKSKDGVYEPGKRHWLKLKKDYLKDARGKGMADSADLVVLGGYYGTGRKGGFMSVFLMGCYNPRTEKWCTVTKVPGGDDDTLKSLQKSLKMIKISKDPSLVPDWLNINKALIPDFVSEDPKESPVWEISGAEFSKAEIHTAGGISIRFPRVSRVRTEKDWKTATNLNELKDLFEASKEKSELIGLRTGASSDDDDGEDGSKDNIYKSSLSGSSSSGESLKKKATEHEKTVTKKMKPSQDSSKSAKSKHDIKKEESEDISPPPKKEKN
;
A
#
# COMPACT_ATOMS: atom_id res chain seq x y z
N MET A 1 -8.07 -25.31 12.85
CA MET A 1 -8.62 -25.68 11.52
C MET A 1 -7.60 -25.57 10.39
N GLN A 2 -6.90 -24.44 10.18
CA GLN A 2 -5.98 -24.26 9.04
C GLN A 2 -4.74 -25.20 9.06
N VAL A 3 -4.12 -25.42 10.22
CA VAL A 3 -2.91 -26.26 10.38
C VAL A 3 -3.11 -27.73 9.97
N ALA A 4 -4.34 -28.25 10.06
CA ALA A 4 -4.62 -29.66 9.74
C ALA A 4 -4.38 -29.98 8.25
N HIS A 5 -4.71 -29.05 7.35
CA HIS A 5 -4.52 -29.20 5.90
C HIS A 5 -3.07 -29.50 5.54
N PHE A 6 -2.12 -28.79 6.14
CA PHE A 6 -0.71 -28.88 5.78
C PHE A 6 0.00 -30.13 6.30
N LYS A 7 -0.61 -30.91 7.21
CA LYS A 7 -0.04 -32.18 7.70
C LYS A 7 0.23 -33.19 6.58
N ASP A 8 -0.61 -33.19 5.55
CA ASP A 8 -0.50 -34.11 4.42
C ASP A 8 0.43 -33.61 3.30
N TYR A 9 0.88 -32.35 3.37
CA TYR A 9 1.71 -31.70 2.34
C TYR A 9 3.13 -31.42 2.83
N ILE A 10 3.34 -31.04 4.10
CA ILE A 10 4.68 -30.74 4.64
C ILE A 10 5.63 -31.94 4.49
N PRO A 11 5.27 -33.20 4.85
CA PRO A 11 6.15 -34.35 4.65
C PRO A 11 6.45 -34.68 3.18
N LYS A 12 5.55 -34.31 2.26
CA LYS A 12 5.76 -34.47 0.81
C LYS A 12 6.69 -33.40 0.24
N ALA A 13 6.60 -32.18 0.79
CA ALA A 13 7.48 -31.07 0.44
C ALA A 13 8.88 -31.24 1.04
N PHE A 14 9.00 -31.77 2.26
CA PHE A 14 10.26 -32.01 2.96
C PHE A 14 10.47 -33.51 3.24
N PRO A 15 10.72 -34.35 2.20
CA PRO A 15 10.81 -35.80 2.35
C PRO A 15 11.99 -36.28 3.20
N PHE A 16 12.94 -35.40 3.50
CA PHE A 16 14.11 -35.66 4.34
C PHE A 16 14.16 -34.76 5.60
N GLY A 17 13.09 -33.99 5.87
CA GLY A 17 12.97 -33.14 7.06
C GLY A 17 12.21 -33.86 8.16
N ASN A 18 12.94 -34.41 9.12
CA ASN A 18 12.38 -35.11 10.29
C ASN A 18 11.92 -34.11 11.37
N ASP A 19 12.67 -33.02 11.52
CA ASP A 19 12.37 -31.89 12.39
C ASP A 19 12.67 -30.58 11.66
N LEU A 20 11.79 -29.59 11.79
CA LEU A 20 11.85 -28.36 11.01
C LEU A 20 11.07 -27.20 11.62
N ILE A 21 11.67 -26.01 11.60
CA ILE A 21 11.03 -24.74 11.93
C ILE A 21 11.12 -23.83 10.71
N LEU A 22 9.97 -23.56 10.09
CA LEU A 22 9.84 -22.72 8.91
C LEU A 22 9.23 -21.36 9.26
N ASP A 23 9.70 -20.30 8.60
CA ASP A 23 9.06 -18.99 8.65
C ASP A 23 8.35 -18.74 7.31
N CYS A 24 7.05 -18.45 7.38
CA CYS A 24 6.13 -18.59 6.25
C CYS A 24 4.86 -17.75 6.40
N GLU A 25 4.30 -17.31 5.28
CA GLU A 25 3.00 -16.62 5.21
C GLU A 25 1.92 -17.60 4.72
N ILE A 26 0.74 -17.58 5.35
CA ILE A 26 -0.42 -18.37 4.91
C ILE A 26 -1.34 -17.47 4.09
N LEU A 27 -1.58 -17.85 2.83
CA LEU A 27 -2.49 -17.13 1.92
C LEU A 27 -3.57 -18.08 1.37
N LEU A 28 -4.68 -17.50 0.91
CA LEU A 28 -5.57 -18.20 -0.02
C LEU A 28 -5.11 -17.88 -1.45
N VAL A 29 -5.07 -18.90 -2.30
CA VAL A 29 -4.80 -18.77 -3.73
C VAL A 29 -5.96 -19.34 -4.55
N ASP A 30 -6.17 -18.80 -5.75
CA ASP A 30 -7.08 -19.41 -6.73
C ASP A 30 -6.45 -20.63 -7.43
N ASN A 31 -7.17 -21.20 -8.41
CA ASN A 31 -6.71 -22.36 -9.18
C ASN A 31 -5.40 -22.09 -9.96
N ASP A 32 -5.22 -20.86 -10.42
CA ASP A 32 -4.02 -20.43 -11.16
C ASP A 32 -2.82 -20.19 -10.23
N GLY A 33 -3.06 -20.13 -8.92
CA GLY A 33 -2.05 -19.99 -7.87
C GLY A 33 -1.85 -18.54 -7.42
N LYS A 34 -2.72 -17.62 -7.86
CA LYS A 34 -2.63 -16.20 -7.55
C LYS A 34 -3.23 -15.90 -6.17
N PRO A 35 -2.54 -15.11 -5.32
CA PRO A 35 -3.07 -14.74 -4.01
C PRO A 35 -4.38 -13.96 -4.08
N LEU A 36 -5.35 -14.36 -3.25
CA LEU A 36 -6.58 -13.62 -3.04
C LEU A 36 -6.38 -12.43 -2.08
N PRO A 37 -7.24 -11.39 -2.14
CA PRO A 37 -7.13 -10.22 -1.28
C PRO A 37 -7.14 -10.53 0.23
N PHE A 38 -6.60 -9.62 1.03
CA PHE A 38 -6.52 -9.77 2.47
C PHE A 38 -7.90 -9.92 3.14
N GLY A 39 -7.96 -10.69 4.23
CA GLY A 39 -9.19 -10.92 5.00
C GLY A 39 -10.10 -12.03 4.43
N THR A 40 -9.75 -12.61 3.28
CA THR A 40 -10.41 -13.81 2.72
C THR A 40 -10.20 -15.07 3.57
N LEU A 41 -9.10 -15.14 4.33
CA LEU A 41 -8.75 -16.23 5.26
C LEU A 41 -9.72 -16.42 6.44
N GLY A 42 -10.62 -15.46 6.69
CA GLY A 42 -11.67 -15.61 7.70
C GLY A 42 -12.64 -16.75 7.35
N ALA A 43 -13.03 -17.56 8.34
CA ALA A 43 -13.78 -18.81 8.13
C ALA A 43 -15.04 -18.63 7.25
N HIS A 44 -15.79 -17.54 7.45
CA HIS A 44 -17.00 -17.21 6.68
C HIS A 44 -16.73 -16.80 5.22
N LYS A 45 -15.53 -16.29 4.91
CA LYS A 45 -15.15 -15.89 3.55
C LYS A 45 -14.50 -17.02 2.75
N LYS A 46 -13.85 -18.00 3.38
CA LYS A 46 -13.35 -19.19 2.67
C LYS A 46 -14.48 -19.93 1.92
N THR A 47 -15.66 -20.04 2.51
CA THR A 47 -16.86 -20.61 1.86
C THR A 47 -17.38 -19.85 0.64
N ALA A 48 -17.02 -18.57 0.47
CA ALA A 48 -17.39 -17.79 -0.71
C ALA A 48 -16.49 -18.06 -1.92
N PHE A 49 -15.25 -18.53 -1.69
CA PHE A 49 -14.30 -18.89 -2.74
C PHE A 49 -14.13 -20.42 -2.76
N LYS A 50 -15.09 -21.12 -3.36
CA LYS A 50 -15.16 -22.60 -3.37
C LYS A 50 -13.89 -23.26 -3.92
N ASP A 51 -13.25 -22.63 -4.88
CA ASP A 51 -12.07 -23.14 -5.57
C ASP A 51 -10.74 -22.63 -4.97
N ALA A 52 -10.79 -21.85 -3.88
CA ALA A 52 -9.59 -21.29 -3.27
C ALA A 52 -8.89 -22.27 -2.32
N THR A 53 -7.60 -22.50 -2.57
CA THR A 53 -6.75 -23.39 -1.78
C THR A 53 -5.94 -22.58 -0.76
N VAL A 54 -5.73 -23.15 0.43
CA VAL A 54 -4.82 -22.54 1.43
C VAL A 54 -3.39 -22.95 1.09
N CYS A 55 -2.54 -21.96 0.87
CA CYS A 55 -1.15 -22.12 0.44
C CYS A 55 -0.18 -21.51 1.46
N LEU A 56 0.92 -22.21 1.73
CA LEU A 56 2.08 -21.70 2.48
C LEU A 56 3.12 -21.12 1.53
N PHE A 57 3.48 -19.86 1.75
CA PHE A 57 4.58 -19.17 1.10
C PHE A 57 5.78 -19.17 2.06
N VAL A 58 6.68 -20.14 1.90
CA VAL A 58 7.84 -20.35 2.78
C VAL A 58 8.97 -19.40 2.39
N PHE A 59 9.49 -18.63 3.34
CA PHE A 59 10.47 -17.56 3.07
C PHE A 59 11.73 -17.60 3.93
N ASP A 60 11.78 -18.45 4.97
CA ASP A 60 12.98 -18.72 5.77
C ASP A 60 12.91 -20.13 6.39
N CYS A 61 14.07 -20.66 6.78
CA CYS A 61 14.20 -21.92 7.51
C CYS A 61 15.10 -21.68 8.73
N LEU A 62 14.56 -21.92 9.93
CA LEU A 62 15.20 -21.58 11.20
C LEU A 62 15.82 -22.81 11.88
N GLN A 63 15.32 -24.01 11.56
CA GLN A 63 15.83 -25.29 12.05
C GLN A 63 15.54 -26.37 11.00
N PHE A 64 16.47 -27.30 10.80
CA PHE A 64 16.31 -28.44 9.91
C PHE A 64 17.12 -29.63 10.43
N ASN A 65 16.45 -30.77 10.69
CA ASN A 65 17.05 -31.99 11.25
C ASN A 65 17.95 -31.72 12.46
N ASP A 66 17.35 -31.16 13.52
CA ASP A 66 18.02 -30.77 14.78
C ASP A 66 19.10 -29.67 14.66
N GLU A 67 19.50 -29.24 13.45
CA GLU A 67 20.42 -28.13 13.26
C GLU A 67 19.69 -26.78 13.37
N ASN A 68 20.07 -25.96 14.35
CA ASN A 68 19.60 -24.59 14.49
C ASN A 68 20.30 -23.68 13.46
N LEU A 69 19.53 -23.14 12.52
CA LEU A 69 20.02 -22.34 11.40
C LEU A 69 20.03 -20.83 11.70
N MET A 70 19.46 -20.36 12.80
CA MET A 70 19.24 -18.92 13.04
C MET A 70 20.52 -18.08 13.01
N GLN A 71 21.67 -18.65 13.41
CA GLN A 71 22.97 -17.98 13.38
C GLN A 71 23.67 -18.01 12.01
N LYS A 72 23.13 -18.73 11.02
CA LYS A 72 23.64 -18.71 9.65
C LYS A 72 23.12 -17.47 8.89
N PRO A 73 23.89 -16.91 7.95
CA PRO A 73 23.42 -15.94 6.96
C PRO A 73 22.11 -16.35 6.26
N LEU A 74 21.26 -15.38 5.93
CA LEU A 74 20.01 -15.64 5.18
C LEU A 74 20.26 -16.42 3.89
N ILE A 75 21.35 -16.14 3.18
CA ILE A 75 21.67 -16.84 1.93
C ILE A 75 21.95 -18.34 2.14
N GLU A 76 22.56 -18.72 3.26
CA GLU A 76 22.76 -20.12 3.64
C GLU A 76 21.44 -20.79 4.06
N ARG A 77 20.64 -20.12 4.93
CA ARG A 77 19.32 -20.64 5.35
C ARG A 77 18.40 -20.83 4.15
N ARG A 78 18.43 -19.90 3.18
CA ARG A 78 17.67 -19.98 1.94
C ARG A 78 18.16 -21.11 1.04
N LYS A 79 19.47 -21.31 0.92
CA LYS A 79 20.04 -22.44 0.18
C LYS A 79 19.59 -23.78 0.76
N ILE A 80 19.67 -23.96 2.09
CA ILE A 80 19.19 -25.17 2.77
C ILE A 80 17.69 -25.39 2.50
N LEU A 81 16.88 -24.34 2.55
CA LEU A 81 15.46 -24.39 2.22
C LEU A 81 15.21 -24.79 0.75
N GLU A 82 15.98 -24.28 -0.21
CA GLU A 82 15.85 -24.60 -1.63
C GLU A 82 16.34 -26.01 -2.00
N GLU A 83 17.39 -26.50 -1.34
CA GLU A 83 17.92 -27.85 -1.56
C GLU A 83 17.03 -28.96 -0.97
N ASN A 84 16.26 -28.66 0.09
CA ASN A 84 15.49 -29.65 0.84
C ASN A 84 13.97 -29.57 0.65
N MET A 85 13.42 -28.46 0.13
CA MET A 85 12.00 -28.31 -0.14
C MET A 85 11.65 -28.60 -1.60
N LYS A 86 10.64 -29.45 -1.81
CA LYS A 86 9.96 -29.68 -3.09
C LYS A 86 8.65 -28.91 -3.11
N PRO A 87 8.52 -27.82 -3.91
CA PRO A 87 7.27 -27.07 -4.00
C PRO A 87 6.10 -27.93 -4.46
N ILE A 88 4.95 -27.76 -3.82
CA ILE A 88 3.67 -28.36 -4.20
C ILE A 88 2.75 -27.21 -4.62
N LYS A 89 2.41 -27.14 -5.91
CA LYS A 89 1.58 -26.09 -6.50
C LYS A 89 0.33 -25.85 -5.64
N ASN A 90 0.02 -24.59 -5.37
CA ASN A 90 -1.12 -24.10 -4.58
C ASN A 90 -1.18 -24.58 -3.11
N HIS A 91 -0.18 -25.31 -2.61
CA HIS A 91 -0.15 -25.83 -1.23
C HIS A 91 1.07 -25.37 -0.42
N ILE A 92 2.29 -25.58 -0.93
CA ILE A 92 3.54 -25.19 -0.27
C ILE A 92 4.51 -24.74 -1.35
N ILE A 93 4.80 -23.45 -1.40
CA ILE A 93 5.69 -22.86 -2.42
C ILE A 93 6.67 -21.90 -1.75
N PHE A 94 7.77 -21.60 -2.44
CA PHE A 94 8.69 -20.57 -1.98
C PHE A 94 8.03 -19.19 -2.14
N SER A 95 8.25 -18.30 -1.18
CA SER A 95 8.21 -16.86 -1.49
C SER A 95 9.27 -16.57 -2.55
N GLU A 96 8.89 -15.75 -3.54
CA GLU A 96 9.83 -15.23 -4.53
C GLU A 96 10.94 -14.43 -3.83
N LEU A 97 12.19 -14.63 -4.27
CA LEU A 97 13.35 -13.90 -3.80
C LEU A 97 14.08 -13.33 -5.01
N LYS A 98 14.34 -12.01 -4.98
CA LYS A 98 15.06 -11.29 -6.04
C LYS A 98 16.25 -10.58 -5.44
N GLU A 99 17.45 -10.94 -5.90
CA GLU A 99 18.68 -10.27 -5.49
C GLU A 99 18.73 -8.82 -6.01
N ILE A 100 19.06 -7.89 -5.13
CA ILE A 100 19.21 -6.46 -5.44
C ILE A 100 20.70 -6.10 -5.33
N ASP A 101 21.30 -5.79 -6.48
CA ASP A 101 22.70 -5.40 -6.67
C ASP A 101 22.87 -3.89 -6.97
N SER A 102 21.78 -3.22 -7.39
CA SER A 102 21.82 -1.89 -7.97
C SER A 102 20.49 -1.14 -7.81
N ARG A 103 20.58 0.20 -7.77
CA ARG A 103 19.38 1.07 -7.66
C ARG A 103 18.41 0.89 -8.84
N LYS A 104 18.92 0.67 -10.06
CA LYS A 104 18.09 0.45 -11.26
C LYS A 104 17.25 -0.83 -11.12
N LYS A 105 17.87 -1.94 -10.71
CA LYS A 105 17.19 -3.22 -10.46
C LYS A 105 16.17 -3.09 -9.33
N PHE A 106 16.53 -2.42 -8.24
CA PHE A 106 15.61 -2.11 -7.14
C PHE A 106 14.35 -1.35 -7.60
N GLN A 107 14.52 -0.27 -8.37
CA GLN A 107 13.40 0.52 -8.91
C GLN A 107 12.51 -0.30 -9.84
N ALA A 108 13.08 -1.17 -10.68
CA ALA A 108 12.33 -2.07 -11.54
C ALA A 108 11.49 -3.08 -10.73
N ILE A 109 12.06 -3.66 -9.67
CA ILE A 109 11.33 -4.59 -8.78
C ILE A 109 10.21 -3.85 -8.03
N VAL A 110 10.48 -2.68 -7.46
CA VAL A 110 9.47 -1.86 -6.77
C VAL A 110 8.31 -1.50 -7.72
N LYS A 111 8.63 -1.07 -8.94
CA LYS A 111 7.61 -0.80 -9.97
C LYS A 111 6.81 -2.06 -10.28
N SER A 112 7.47 -3.19 -10.55
CA SER A 112 6.80 -4.46 -10.88
C SER A 112 5.86 -4.95 -9.77
N VAL A 113 6.23 -4.80 -8.49
CA VAL A 113 5.38 -5.14 -7.34
C VAL A 113 4.11 -4.27 -7.28
N ILE A 114 4.25 -2.96 -7.52
CA ILE A 114 3.13 -2.02 -7.55
C ILE A 114 2.24 -2.26 -8.77
N ASP A 115 2.84 -2.52 -9.94
CA ASP A 115 2.17 -2.85 -11.20
C ASP A 115 1.52 -4.25 -11.18
N GLN A 116 1.85 -5.10 -10.20
CA GLN A 116 1.17 -6.37 -9.87
C GLN A 116 0.15 -6.22 -8.72
N GLY A 117 -0.04 -5.03 -8.17
CA GLY A 117 -1.03 -4.77 -7.11
C GLY A 117 -0.67 -5.40 -5.76
N LEU A 118 0.58 -5.85 -5.60
CA LEU A 118 1.08 -6.46 -4.36
C LEU A 118 1.34 -5.38 -3.30
N GLU A 119 1.23 -5.75 -2.02
CA GLU A 119 1.32 -4.80 -0.90
C GLU A 119 2.69 -4.09 -0.81
N GLY A 120 3.77 -4.78 -1.19
CA GLY A 120 5.12 -4.24 -1.11
C GLY A 120 6.22 -5.32 -1.13
N LEU A 121 7.38 -4.95 -0.59
CA LEU A 121 8.59 -5.77 -0.49
C LEU A 121 9.03 -5.90 0.98
N VAL A 122 9.57 -7.07 1.31
CA VAL A 122 10.39 -7.29 2.50
C VAL A 122 11.86 -7.37 2.05
N ILE A 123 12.65 -6.37 2.40
CA ILE A 123 14.06 -6.27 2.08
C ILE A 123 14.85 -6.82 3.26
N LYS A 124 15.64 -7.87 3.01
CA LYS A 124 16.48 -8.55 4.00
C LYS A 124 17.96 -8.42 3.60
N SER A 125 18.87 -8.36 4.57
CA SER A 125 20.31 -8.49 4.30
C SER A 125 20.65 -9.94 3.98
N LYS A 126 21.50 -10.19 2.96
CA LYS A 126 21.97 -11.54 2.61
C LYS A 126 22.75 -12.19 3.75
N ASP A 127 23.58 -11.38 4.40
CA ASP A 127 24.47 -11.78 5.50
C ASP A 127 23.76 -11.67 6.87
N GLY A 128 22.46 -11.38 6.85
CA GLY A 128 21.64 -11.22 8.06
C GLY A 128 21.30 -12.56 8.71
N VAL A 129 21.77 -12.74 9.94
CA VAL A 129 21.29 -13.78 10.87
C VAL A 129 19.82 -13.54 11.24
N TYR A 130 19.14 -14.56 11.77
CA TYR A 130 17.77 -14.47 12.25
C TYR A 130 17.77 -14.15 13.76
N GLU A 131 17.27 -12.97 14.13
CA GLU A 131 17.23 -12.53 15.52
C GLU A 131 15.78 -12.34 16.00
N PRO A 132 15.20 -13.30 16.75
CA PRO A 132 13.82 -13.23 17.20
C PRO A 132 13.49 -11.93 17.95
N GLY A 133 12.37 -11.29 17.58
CA GLY A 133 11.90 -10.05 18.19
C GLY A 133 12.61 -8.76 17.76
N LYS A 134 13.78 -8.83 17.10
CA LYS A 134 14.45 -7.64 16.54
C LYS A 134 13.91 -7.26 15.16
N ARG A 135 14.06 -5.97 14.79
CA ARG A 135 13.47 -5.38 13.57
C ARG A 135 14.51 -5.05 12.51
N HIS A 136 15.20 -6.09 12.00
CA HIS A 136 16.25 -5.92 10.98
C HIS A 136 15.73 -5.83 9.56
N TRP A 137 14.59 -6.47 9.25
CA TRP A 137 14.04 -6.46 7.89
C TRP A 137 13.28 -5.17 7.61
N LEU A 138 13.55 -4.57 6.45
CA LEU A 138 12.90 -3.34 6.01
C LEU A 138 11.68 -3.68 5.17
N LYS A 139 10.51 -3.19 5.56
CA LYS A 139 9.29 -3.29 4.77
C LYS A 139 9.11 -2.02 3.94
N LEU A 140 9.07 -2.17 2.61
CA LEU A 140 8.72 -1.08 1.69
C LEU A 140 7.35 -1.35 1.12
N LYS A 141 6.42 -0.41 1.26
CA LYS A 141 5.04 -0.54 0.81
C LYS A 141 4.64 0.62 -0.10
N LYS A 142 3.62 0.41 -0.93
CA LYS A 142 3.04 1.44 -1.82
C LYS A 142 2.70 2.73 -1.05
N ASP A 143 2.17 2.62 0.17
CA ASP A 143 1.76 3.77 0.99
C ASP A 143 2.92 4.63 1.53
N TYR A 144 4.16 4.13 1.49
CA TYR A 144 5.35 4.89 1.92
C TYR A 144 6.03 5.65 0.77
N LEU A 145 5.66 5.37 -0.47
CA LEU A 145 6.26 5.96 -1.66
C LEU A 145 5.56 7.27 -2.05
N LYS A 146 6.35 8.20 -2.58
CA LYS A 146 5.87 9.43 -3.20
C LYS A 146 6.18 9.38 -4.71
N ASP A 147 5.28 9.90 -5.53
CA ASP A 147 5.51 10.09 -6.96
C ASP A 147 6.56 11.18 -7.22
N ALA A 148 6.94 11.37 -8.49
CA ALA A 148 7.94 12.37 -8.89
C ALA A 148 7.53 13.84 -8.58
N ARG A 149 6.27 14.09 -8.18
CA ARG A 149 5.73 15.39 -7.77
C ARG A 149 5.54 15.49 -6.26
N GLY A 150 6.03 14.50 -5.50
CA GLY A 150 5.92 14.44 -4.04
C GLY A 150 4.56 14.00 -3.50
N LYS A 151 3.59 13.63 -4.36
CA LYS A 151 2.29 13.12 -3.92
C LYS A 151 2.44 11.68 -3.44
N GLY A 152 1.87 11.34 -2.28
CA GLY A 152 1.85 9.96 -1.80
C GLY A 152 1.20 9.02 -2.82
N MET A 153 1.79 7.84 -3.02
CA MET A 153 1.21 6.77 -3.83
C MET A 153 0.14 5.97 -3.07
N ALA A 154 -0.03 6.24 -1.77
CA ALA A 154 -1.12 5.74 -0.95
C ALA A 154 -2.48 6.19 -1.49
N ASP A 155 -3.48 5.33 -1.34
CA ASP A 155 -4.86 5.73 -1.56
C ASP A 155 -5.28 6.63 -0.38
N SER A 156 -5.81 7.82 -0.67
CA SER A 156 -6.15 8.82 0.33
C SER A 156 -7.43 9.59 -0.02
N ALA A 157 -8.11 10.07 1.01
CA ALA A 157 -9.28 10.94 0.90
C ALA A 157 -9.15 12.11 1.88
N ASP A 158 -9.66 13.27 1.48
CA ASP A 158 -9.69 14.47 2.33
C ASP A 158 -11.00 14.46 3.11
N LEU A 159 -10.95 14.09 4.39
CA LEU A 159 -12.13 13.83 5.21
C LEU A 159 -12.27 14.86 6.34
N VAL A 160 -13.52 15.15 6.71
CA VAL A 160 -13.87 16.07 7.80
C VAL A 160 -13.90 15.32 9.13
N VAL A 161 -13.40 15.95 10.20
CA VAL A 161 -13.53 15.43 11.57
C VAL A 161 -14.96 15.63 12.07
N LEU A 162 -15.71 14.53 12.24
CA LEU A 162 -17.12 14.55 12.68
C LEU A 162 -17.30 14.30 14.18
N GLY A 163 -16.29 13.74 14.85
CA GLY A 163 -16.35 13.43 16.28
C GLY A 163 -15.08 12.79 16.84
N GLY A 164 -15.09 12.49 18.13
CA GLY A 164 -13.96 11.94 18.87
C GLY A 164 -14.35 10.87 19.89
N TYR A 165 -13.42 9.95 20.16
CA TYR A 165 -13.55 8.92 21.20
C TYR A 165 -12.44 9.11 22.23
N TYR A 166 -12.74 8.81 23.48
CA TYR A 166 -11.72 8.73 24.52
C TYR A 166 -10.68 7.66 24.20
N GLY A 167 -9.41 7.98 24.48
CA GLY A 167 -8.34 6.99 24.51
C GLY A 167 -8.44 6.07 25.72
N THR A 168 -7.66 4.99 25.68
CA THR A 168 -7.52 4.02 26.77
C THR A 168 -6.09 4.02 27.33
N GLY A 169 -5.93 3.56 28.57
CA GLY A 169 -4.61 3.50 29.23
C GLY A 169 -3.94 4.86 29.33
N ARG A 170 -2.71 5.00 28.82
CA ARG A 170 -1.94 6.26 28.84
C ARG A 170 -2.62 7.43 28.12
N LYS A 171 -3.55 7.17 27.20
CA LYS A 171 -4.35 8.20 26.50
C LYS A 171 -5.76 8.38 27.09
N GLY A 172 -6.02 7.80 28.26
CA GLY A 172 -7.27 7.98 29.01
C GLY A 172 -7.55 9.45 29.34
N GLY A 173 -8.81 9.85 29.24
CA GLY A 173 -9.24 11.23 29.50
C GLY A 173 -9.11 12.21 28.32
N PHE A 174 -8.40 11.84 27.25
CA PHE A 174 -8.24 12.65 26.04
C PHE A 174 -8.97 12.05 24.83
N MET A 175 -9.44 12.90 23.90
CA MET A 175 -9.86 12.44 22.57
C MET A 175 -8.63 11.95 21.81
N SER A 176 -8.50 10.63 21.59
CA SER A 176 -7.31 10.04 20.95
C SER A 176 -7.61 9.35 19.62
N VAL A 177 -8.88 9.09 19.32
CA VAL A 177 -9.35 8.52 18.06
C VAL A 177 -10.44 9.43 17.54
N PHE A 178 -10.41 9.73 16.25
CA PHE A 178 -11.33 10.65 15.59
C PHE A 178 -12.19 9.91 14.57
N LEU A 179 -13.47 10.29 14.51
CA LEU A 179 -14.43 9.81 13.53
C LEU A 179 -14.34 10.71 12.30
N MET A 180 -13.91 10.15 11.18
CA MET A 180 -13.74 10.85 9.92
C MET A 180 -14.91 10.56 8.97
N GLY A 181 -15.34 11.56 8.21
CA GLY A 181 -16.43 11.38 7.25
C GLY A 181 -16.43 12.36 6.09
N CYS A 182 -17.41 12.18 5.21
CA CYS A 182 -17.62 12.95 3.99
C CYS A 182 -19.04 13.51 3.93
N TYR A 183 -19.24 14.59 3.18
CA TYR A 183 -20.57 15.15 2.93
C TYR A 183 -21.29 14.34 1.85
N ASN A 184 -22.60 14.13 2.00
CA ASN A 184 -23.46 13.57 0.97
C ASN A 184 -24.38 14.66 0.40
N PRO A 185 -24.08 15.23 -0.79
CA PRO A 185 -24.88 16.29 -1.40
C PRO A 185 -26.33 15.90 -1.68
N ARG A 186 -26.65 14.59 -1.82
CA ARG A 186 -28.02 14.13 -2.14
C ARG A 186 -28.95 14.11 -0.93
N THR A 187 -28.41 13.87 0.27
CA THR A 187 -29.21 13.79 1.50
C THR A 187 -28.93 14.92 2.47
N GLU A 188 -28.02 15.83 2.12
CA GLU A 188 -27.55 16.95 2.95
C GLU A 188 -27.07 16.54 4.36
N LYS A 189 -26.51 15.33 4.45
CA LYS A 189 -26.00 14.73 5.71
C LYS A 189 -24.54 14.31 5.59
N TRP A 190 -23.88 14.25 6.73
CA TRP A 190 -22.52 13.76 6.89
C TRP A 190 -22.54 12.24 7.07
N CYS A 191 -21.74 11.53 6.28
CA CYS A 191 -21.58 10.09 6.35
C CYS A 191 -20.22 9.71 6.95
N THR A 192 -20.20 8.72 7.85
CA THR A 192 -18.95 8.21 8.44
C THR A 192 -18.19 7.35 7.43
N VAL A 193 -16.87 7.51 7.38
CA VAL A 193 -15.97 6.74 6.50
C VAL A 193 -15.03 5.86 7.31
N THR A 194 -14.36 6.40 8.33
CA THR A 194 -13.39 5.62 9.11
C THR A 194 -13.11 6.21 10.50
N LYS A 195 -12.40 5.46 11.35
CA LYS A 195 -11.87 5.92 12.64
C LYS A 195 -10.35 5.99 12.55
N VAL A 196 -9.75 7.14 12.85
CA VAL A 196 -8.29 7.35 12.76
C VAL A 196 -7.69 7.73 14.12
N PRO A 197 -6.55 7.15 14.54
CA PRO A 197 -5.81 7.64 15.69
C PRO A 197 -5.23 9.04 15.42
N GLY A 198 -5.35 9.97 16.37
CA GLY A 198 -4.88 11.36 16.20
C GLY A 198 -3.38 11.60 16.32
N GLY A 199 -2.55 10.56 16.19
CA GLY A 199 -1.08 10.67 16.19
C GLY A 199 -0.40 10.62 17.57
N ASP A 200 0.70 11.36 17.67
CA ASP A 200 1.51 11.50 18.89
C ASP A 200 0.85 12.35 19.98
N ASP A 201 1.47 12.39 21.16
CA ASP A 201 0.85 12.96 22.35
C ASP A 201 0.79 14.49 22.32
N ASP A 202 1.70 15.16 21.60
CA ASP A 202 1.69 16.63 21.48
C ASP A 202 0.69 17.11 20.42
N THR A 203 0.56 16.37 19.31
CA THR A 203 -0.53 16.53 18.35
C THR A 203 -1.88 16.37 19.05
N LEU A 204 -2.05 15.31 19.86
CA LEU A 204 -3.31 15.10 20.60
C LEU A 204 -3.62 16.23 21.60
N LYS A 205 -2.63 16.76 22.33
CA LYS A 205 -2.81 17.92 23.22
C LYS A 205 -3.27 19.17 22.45
N SER A 206 -2.69 19.41 21.27
CA SER A 206 -3.10 20.51 20.38
C SER A 206 -4.55 20.35 19.92
N LEU A 207 -4.90 19.14 19.47
CA LEU A 207 -6.25 18.80 19.00
C LEU A 207 -7.34 18.94 20.09
N GLN A 208 -7.03 18.74 21.38
CA GLN A 208 -8.01 19.01 22.44
C GLN A 208 -8.40 20.49 22.55
N LYS A 209 -7.53 21.40 22.11
CA LYS A 209 -7.75 22.85 22.21
C LYS A 209 -8.35 23.45 20.95
N SER A 210 -8.04 22.90 19.78
CA SER A 210 -8.48 23.44 18.48
C SER A 210 -9.80 22.88 17.99
N LEU A 211 -10.18 21.66 18.40
CA LEU A 211 -11.43 21.03 17.96
C LEU A 211 -12.61 21.44 18.86
N LYS A 212 -13.59 22.14 18.27
CA LYS A 212 -14.88 22.43 18.91
C LYS A 212 -15.77 21.19 18.89
N MET A 213 -15.96 20.57 20.07
CA MET A 213 -16.55 19.25 20.21
C MET A 213 -17.57 19.23 21.36
N ILE A 214 -18.79 18.81 21.06
CA ILE A 214 -19.87 18.60 22.03
C ILE A 214 -19.78 17.16 22.57
N LYS A 215 -19.73 17.01 23.89
CA LYS A 215 -19.73 15.68 24.52
C LYS A 215 -21.13 15.09 24.52
N ILE A 216 -21.27 13.90 23.91
CA ILE A 216 -22.52 13.13 23.88
C ILE A 216 -22.41 11.77 24.58
N SER A 217 -21.20 11.37 25.02
CA SER A 217 -20.99 10.18 25.86
C SER A 217 -21.53 8.86 25.26
N LYS A 218 -21.54 8.75 23.93
CA LYS A 218 -22.13 7.65 23.15
C LYS A 218 -23.66 7.50 23.23
N ASP A 219 -24.38 8.51 23.72
CA ASP A 219 -25.84 8.52 23.80
C ASP A 219 -26.47 8.65 22.39
N PRO A 220 -27.31 7.68 21.93
CA PRO A 220 -27.97 7.75 20.64
C PRO A 220 -28.98 8.90 20.49
N SER A 221 -29.55 9.40 21.58
CA SER A 221 -30.54 10.50 21.58
C SER A 221 -29.90 11.88 21.40
N LEU A 222 -28.60 11.98 21.64
CA LEU A 222 -27.81 13.21 21.48
C LEU A 222 -27.05 13.26 20.14
N VAL A 223 -27.27 12.31 19.23
CA VAL A 223 -26.69 12.32 17.89
C VAL A 223 -27.38 13.41 17.05
N PRO A 224 -26.65 14.39 16.49
CA PRO A 224 -27.26 15.45 15.69
C PRO A 224 -27.86 14.94 14.37
N ASP A 225 -28.97 15.53 13.94
CA ASP A 225 -29.68 15.14 12.71
C ASP A 225 -28.82 15.23 11.44
N TRP A 226 -27.80 16.09 11.41
CA TRP A 226 -26.86 16.20 10.30
C TRP A 226 -25.94 14.99 10.14
N LEU A 227 -25.83 14.11 11.14
CA LEU A 227 -24.92 12.96 11.17
C LEU A 227 -25.66 11.65 10.86
N ASN A 228 -25.39 11.07 9.69
CA ASN A 228 -25.81 9.72 9.36
C ASN A 228 -24.79 8.70 9.91
N ILE A 229 -25.14 8.00 10.98
CA ILE A 229 -24.23 7.09 11.71
C ILE A 229 -24.93 5.82 12.22
N ASN A 230 -24.21 4.70 12.19
CA ASN A 230 -24.64 3.45 12.82
C ASN A 230 -24.44 3.52 14.35
N LYS A 231 -25.37 2.98 15.14
CA LYS A 231 -25.31 2.96 16.62
C LYS A 231 -23.97 2.46 17.17
N ALA A 232 -23.34 1.47 16.51
CA ALA A 232 -22.05 0.92 16.92
C ALA A 232 -20.85 1.89 16.78
N LEU A 233 -21.02 3.02 16.08
CA LEU A 233 -20.01 4.05 15.87
C LEU A 233 -20.27 5.34 16.63
N ILE A 234 -21.31 5.44 17.46
CA ILE A 234 -21.61 6.70 18.15
C ILE A 234 -20.39 7.11 19.01
N PRO A 235 -19.84 8.32 18.81
CA PRO A 235 -18.63 8.76 19.48
C PRO A 235 -18.89 9.28 20.90
N ASP A 236 -17.83 9.49 21.68
CA ASP A 236 -17.93 10.18 22.97
C ASP A 236 -18.22 11.68 22.78
N PHE A 237 -17.77 12.22 21.64
CA PHE A 237 -17.92 13.62 21.25
C PHE A 237 -18.30 13.73 19.76
N VAL A 238 -19.16 14.68 19.40
CA VAL A 238 -19.44 15.09 18.03
C VAL A 238 -18.94 16.51 17.80
N SER A 239 -18.65 16.88 16.55
CA SER A 239 -18.32 18.27 16.24
C SER A 239 -19.49 19.21 16.57
N GLU A 240 -19.19 20.44 16.97
CA GLU A 240 -20.20 21.49 17.15
C GLU A 240 -20.81 21.91 15.80
N ASP A 241 -19.96 22.19 14.81
CA ASP A 241 -20.35 22.35 13.41
C ASP A 241 -19.35 21.60 12.50
N PRO A 242 -19.80 20.56 11.76
CA PRO A 242 -18.95 19.85 10.79
C PRO A 242 -18.47 20.75 9.63
N LYS A 243 -19.13 21.89 9.36
CA LYS A 243 -18.69 22.84 8.32
C LYS A 243 -17.45 23.64 8.74
N GLU A 244 -17.35 23.96 10.02
CA GLU A 244 -16.18 24.65 10.61
C GLU A 244 -15.10 23.66 11.09
N SER A 245 -15.29 22.37 10.84
CA SER A 245 -14.37 21.32 11.28
C SER A 245 -13.21 21.15 10.30
N PRO A 246 -11.98 20.86 10.79
CA PRO A 246 -10.82 20.75 9.93
C PRO A 246 -10.92 19.53 8.99
N VAL A 247 -10.41 19.72 7.78
CA VAL A 247 -10.23 18.66 6.79
C VAL A 247 -8.86 18.01 7.00
N TRP A 248 -8.81 16.69 7.11
CA TRP A 248 -7.56 15.92 7.21
C TRP A 248 -7.44 15.00 6.01
N GLU A 249 -6.24 14.95 5.41
CA GLU A 249 -5.92 13.93 4.42
C GLU A 249 -5.66 12.62 5.15
N ILE A 250 -6.56 11.65 4.95
CA ILE A 250 -6.46 10.32 5.53
C ILE A 250 -5.95 9.37 4.46
N SER A 251 -4.75 8.81 4.65
CA SER A 251 -4.20 7.74 3.82
C SER A 251 -4.44 6.37 4.45
N GLY A 252 -4.45 5.34 3.61
CA GLY A 252 -4.42 3.94 4.04
C GLY A 252 -3.70 3.06 3.04
N ALA A 253 -3.74 1.75 3.28
CA ALA A 253 -3.22 0.76 2.34
C ALA A 253 -4.11 0.66 1.09
N GLU A 254 -5.43 0.66 1.30
CA GLU A 254 -6.48 0.51 0.29
C GLU A 254 -7.81 1.08 0.83
N PHE A 255 -8.74 1.40 -0.07
CA PHE A 255 -10.15 1.50 0.31
C PHE A 255 -10.78 0.10 0.38
N SER A 256 -11.76 -0.08 1.26
CA SER A 256 -12.36 -1.38 1.58
C SER A 256 -13.86 -1.24 1.84
N LYS A 257 -14.62 -2.34 1.74
CA LYS A 257 -16.03 -2.37 2.16
C LYS A 257 -16.17 -2.68 3.64
N ALA A 258 -16.92 -1.85 4.36
CA ALA A 258 -17.28 -1.99 5.76
C ALA A 258 -18.71 -1.47 6.00
N GLU A 259 -19.66 -2.39 6.16
CA GLU A 259 -21.11 -2.10 6.30
C GLU A 259 -21.47 -1.24 7.51
N ILE A 260 -20.59 -1.21 8.52
CA ILE A 260 -20.74 -0.35 9.70
C ILE A 260 -20.66 1.15 9.37
N HIS A 261 -20.01 1.51 8.26
CA HIS A 261 -19.80 2.90 7.82
C HIS A 261 -20.84 3.35 6.78
N THR A 262 -21.50 4.46 7.07
CA THR A 262 -22.64 4.99 6.29
C THR A 262 -22.27 5.63 4.94
N ALA A 263 -20.98 5.84 4.66
CA ALA A 263 -20.49 6.37 3.38
C ALA A 263 -20.49 5.31 2.26
N GLY A 264 -21.68 4.81 1.90
CA GLY A 264 -21.83 3.77 0.87
C GLY A 264 -21.15 2.44 1.22
N GLY A 265 -20.97 2.18 2.52
CA GLY A 265 -20.22 1.03 3.03
C GLY A 265 -18.72 1.10 2.71
N ILE A 266 -18.15 2.27 2.42
CA ILE A 266 -16.71 2.44 2.11
C ILE A 266 -15.96 2.87 3.37
N SER A 267 -14.78 2.28 3.59
CA SER A 267 -13.82 2.67 4.62
C SER A 267 -12.38 2.57 4.14
N ILE A 268 -11.44 3.08 4.93
CA ILE A 268 -10.00 3.08 4.65
C ILE A 268 -9.32 2.06 5.55
N ARG A 269 -8.51 1.16 4.98
CA ARG A 269 -7.76 0.15 5.74
C ARG A 269 -6.44 0.70 6.26
N PHE A 270 -6.16 0.45 7.54
CA PHE A 270 -5.02 1.02 8.28
C PHE A 270 -4.92 2.56 8.16
N PRO A 271 -6.01 3.29 8.48
CA PRO A 271 -6.09 4.73 8.26
C PRO A 271 -5.07 5.48 9.11
N ARG A 272 -4.48 6.52 8.51
CA ARG A 272 -3.50 7.42 9.14
C ARG A 272 -3.79 8.85 8.72
N VAL A 273 -3.61 9.81 9.63
CA VAL A 273 -3.58 11.24 9.27
C VAL A 273 -2.25 11.49 8.53
N SER A 274 -2.32 11.77 7.24
CA SER A 274 -1.15 12.14 6.41
C SER A 274 -0.73 13.58 6.68
N ARG A 275 -1.73 14.48 6.72
CA ARG A 275 -1.59 15.91 7.03
C ARG A 275 -2.95 16.54 7.33
N VAL A 276 -2.94 17.64 8.07
CA VAL A 276 -4.07 18.58 8.16
C VAL A 276 -4.10 19.41 6.88
N ARG A 277 -5.27 19.57 6.26
CA ARG A 277 -5.47 20.30 5.00
C ARG A 277 -6.00 21.70 5.31
N THR A 278 -5.12 22.58 5.78
CA THR A 278 -5.47 23.97 6.13
C THR A 278 -5.90 24.80 4.92
N GLU A 279 -5.62 24.33 3.71
CA GLU A 279 -6.06 24.95 2.46
C GLU A 279 -7.42 24.44 1.96
N LYS A 280 -8.06 23.51 2.67
CA LYS A 280 -9.37 22.94 2.34
C LYS A 280 -10.43 23.24 3.40
N ASP A 281 -11.65 23.43 2.91
CA ASP A 281 -12.87 23.55 3.68
C ASP A 281 -13.78 22.32 3.48
N TRP A 282 -14.91 22.30 4.18
CA TRP A 282 -15.89 21.23 4.09
C TRP A 282 -16.49 21.02 2.68
N LYS A 283 -16.44 22.03 1.80
CA LYS A 283 -16.94 21.97 0.40
C LYS A 283 -15.92 21.36 -0.55
N THR A 284 -14.64 21.57 -0.29
CA THR A 284 -13.50 21.07 -1.09
C THR A 284 -12.91 19.77 -0.53
N ALA A 285 -13.35 19.33 0.65
CA ALA A 285 -13.19 17.97 1.16
C ALA A 285 -13.85 16.93 0.22
N THR A 286 -13.37 15.69 0.27
CA THR A 286 -13.91 14.59 -0.53
C THR A 286 -15.36 14.31 -0.17
N ASN A 287 -16.27 14.43 -1.14
CA ASN A 287 -17.69 14.13 -0.94
C ASN A 287 -18.02 12.64 -1.22
N LEU A 288 -19.25 12.21 -0.93
CA LEU A 288 -19.65 10.80 -1.07
C LEU A 288 -19.60 10.26 -2.51
N ASN A 289 -19.76 11.09 -3.54
CA ASN A 289 -19.65 10.65 -4.93
C ASN A 289 -18.17 10.45 -5.29
N GLU A 290 -17.34 11.46 -5.03
CA GLU A 290 -15.89 11.38 -5.22
C GLU A 290 -15.26 10.22 -4.45
N LEU A 291 -15.74 9.90 -3.23
CA LEU A 291 -15.27 8.75 -2.46
C LEU A 291 -15.60 7.41 -3.14
N LYS A 292 -16.73 7.32 -3.85
CA LYS A 292 -17.05 6.14 -4.67
C LYS A 292 -16.15 6.08 -5.89
N ASP A 293 -15.92 7.20 -6.56
CA ASP A 293 -15.03 7.27 -7.73
C ASP A 293 -13.59 6.86 -7.35
N LEU A 294 -13.11 7.30 -6.18
CA LEU A 294 -11.83 6.87 -5.59
C LEU A 294 -11.81 5.38 -5.22
N PHE A 295 -12.92 4.84 -4.71
CA PHE A 295 -13.04 3.42 -4.38
C PHE A 295 -13.03 2.54 -5.63
N GLU A 296 -13.81 2.89 -6.66
CA GLU A 296 -13.83 2.14 -7.92
C GLU A 296 -12.49 2.30 -8.67
N ALA A 297 -11.88 3.49 -8.73
CA ALA A 297 -10.56 3.66 -9.34
C ALA A 297 -9.44 2.89 -8.60
N SER A 298 -9.52 2.74 -7.28
CA SER A 298 -8.63 1.88 -6.50
C SER A 298 -8.85 0.39 -6.83
N LYS A 299 -10.12 -0.03 -6.97
CA LYS A 299 -10.51 -1.39 -7.34
C LYS A 299 -10.13 -1.74 -8.78
N GLU A 300 -10.42 -0.90 -9.75
CA GLU A 300 -10.01 -1.04 -11.15
C GLU A 300 -8.49 -1.09 -11.28
N LYS A 301 -7.76 -0.26 -10.51
CA LYS A 301 -6.29 -0.36 -10.49
C LYS A 301 -5.84 -1.73 -10.02
N SER A 302 -6.47 -2.33 -9.02
CA SER A 302 -6.17 -3.69 -8.56
C SER A 302 -6.63 -4.79 -9.53
N GLU A 303 -7.77 -4.61 -10.21
CA GLU A 303 -8.38 -5.62 -11.10
C GLU A 303 -7.82 -5.60 -12.53
N LEU A 304 -7.58 -4.43 -13.13
CA LEU A 304 -6.94 -4.28 -14.45
C LEU A 304 -5.51 -4.85 -14.45
N ILE A 305 -4.78 -4.59 -13.36
CA ILE A 305 -3.51 -5.25 -13.05
C ILE A 305 -3.71 -6.78 -12.99
N GLY A 306 -4.76 -7.21 -12.30
CA GLY A 306 -5.10 -8.61 -12.16
C GLY A 306 -5.47 -9.34 -13.46
N LEU A 307 -5.98 -8.66 -14.48
CA LEU A 307 -6.20 -9.23 -15.82
C LEU A 307 -4.91 -9.22 -16.65
N ARG A 308 -4.04 -8.20 -16.51
CA ARG A 308 -2.75 -8.14 -17.23
C ARG A 308 -1.78 -9.26 -16.85
N THR A 309 -1.93 -9.85 -15.67
CA THR A 309 -1.19 -11.08 -15.29
C THR A 309 -1.73 -12.37 -15.94
N GLY A 310 -2.87 -12.30 -16.65
CA GLY A 310 -3.52 -13.45 -17.29
C GLY A 310 -3.36 -13.55 -18.81
N ALA A 311 -2.59 -12.63 -19.42
CA ALA A 311 -2.33 -12.63 -20.87
C ALA A 311 -0.84 -12.43 -21.14
N SER A 312 -0.12 -13.54 -21.34
CA SER A 312 1.23 -13.54 -21.92
C SER A 312 1.42 -14.75 -22.83
N SER A 313 1.02 -14.60 -24.09
CA SER A 313 1.59 -15.35 -25.21
C SER A 313 1.38 -14.55 -26.50
N ASP A 314 2.51 -14.31 -27.16
CA ASP A 314 2.70 -14.10 -28.61
C ASP A 314 2.61 -12.67 -29.21
N ASP A 315 3.61 -12.43 -30.06
CA ASP A 315 3.85 -11.38 -31.07
C ASP A 315 4.06 -9.90 -30.64
N ASP A 316 5.32 -9.42 -30.68
CA ASP A 316 5.87 -8.75 -31.88
C ASP A 316 7.42 -8.62 -31.82
N ASP A 317 8.07 -8.62 -32.99
CA ASP A 317 9.52 -8.60 -33.20
C ASP A 317 10.12 -7.18 -33.37
N GLY A 318 11.45 -7.04 -33.22
CA GLY A 318 12.15 -5.78 -33.50
C GLY A 318 13.66 -5.77 -33.19
N GLU A 319 14.48 -5.98 -34.23
CA GLU A 319 15.96 -6.11 -34.24
C GLU A 319 16.72 -4.92 -33.59
N ASP A 320 17.93 -5.09 -33.02
CA ASP A 320 19.21 -5.32 -33.73
C ASP A 320 20.34 -5.72 -32.73
N GLY A 321 21.42 -6.37 -33.21
CA GLY A 321 22.72 -6.25 -32.54
C GLY A 321 23.58 -7.50 -32.26
N SER A 322 24.00 -8.23 -33.29
CA SER A 322 25.29 -8.98 -33.35
C SER A 322 25.56 -10.27 -32.54
N LYS A 323 25.69 -11.36 -33.32
CA LYS A 323 26.87 -12.26 -33.43
C LYS A 323 26.97 -13.61 -32.68
N ASP A 324 27.36 -14.58 -33.52
CA ASP A 324 28.21 -15.77 -33.30
C ASP A 324 27.59 -17.11 -32.82
N ASN A 325 27.28 -17.92 -33.84
CA ASN A 325 27.88 -19.24 -34.12
C ASN A 325 27.13 -20.57 -33.80
N ILE A 326 26.88 -21.29 -34.92
CA ILE A 326 27.03 -22.74 -35.14
C ILE A 326 26.05 -23.68 -34.41
N TYR A 327 25.10 -24.25 -35.18
CA TYR A 327 25.26 -25.62 -35.72
C TYR A 327 24.35 -25.87 -36.94
N LYS A 328 24.84 -26.66 -37.90
CA LYS A 328 24.11 -27.10 -39.10
C LYS A 328 23.09 -28.20 -38.76
N SER A 329 21.90 -28.13 -39.35
CA SER A 329 21.31 -29.28 -40.04
C SER A 329 20.46 -28.85 -41.23
N SER A 330 20.62 -29.55 -42.34
CA SER A 330 19.93 -29.33 -43.62
C SER A 330 18.56 -30.01 -43.65
N LEU A 331 17.62 -29.45 -44.42
CA LEU A 331 16.90 -30.19 -45.49
C LEU A 331 16.08 -29.26 -46.41
N SER A 332 15.97 -29.68 -47.67
CA SER A 332 15.08 -29.17 -48.75
C SER A 332 13.59 -29.24 -48.39
N GLY A 333 12.65 -28.54 -49.05
CA GLY A 333 12.71 -27.69 -50.25
C GLY A 333 11.27 -27.39 -50.79
N SER A 334 11.17 -27.06 -52.08
CA SER A 334 9.93 -26.87 -52.90
C SER A 334 8.91 -25.77 -52.54
N SER A 335 9.13 -24.58 -53.13
CA SER A 335 8.26 -23.89 -54.13
C SER A 335 6.71 -23.96 -54.12
N SER A 336 6.12 -22.86 -54.64
CA SER A 336 4.76 -22.66 -55.21
C SER A 336 3.67 -22.18 -54.23
N SER A 337 2.68 -21.35 -54.61
CA SER A 337 2.51 -20.45 -55.78
C SER A 337 1.22 -19.61 -55.63
N GLY A 338 1.19 -18.38 -56.17
CA GLY A 338 -0.03 -17.56 -56.27
C GLY A 338 -0.49 -16.89 -54.95
N GLU A 339 -1.31 -15.86 -54.95
CA GLU A 339 -1.87 -15.10 -56.08
C GLU A 339 -2.15 -13.64 -55.67
N SER A 340 -2.20 -12.71 -56.62
CA SER A 340 -2.47 -11.29 -56.36
C SER A 340 -3.96 -11.01 -56.16
N LEU A 341 -4.30 -10.01 -55.32
CA LEU A 341 -5.48 -9.18 -55.61
C LEU A 341 -5.28 -7.72 -55.15
N LYS A 342 -5.45 -6.80 -56.11
CA LYS A 342 -5.29 -5.35 -55.94
C LYS A 342 -6.59 -4.69 -55.44
N LYS A 343 -6.46 -3.63 -54.65
CA LYS A 343 -7.27 -2.38 -54.68
C LYS A 343 -6.71 -1.43 -53.60
N LYS A 344 -6.57 -0.12 -53.79
CA LYS A 344 -6.51 0.80 -54.93
C LYS A 344 -6.21 2.15 -54.26
N ALA A 345 -5.19 2.89 -54.71
CA ALA A 345 -4.85 4.18 -54.09
C ALA A 345 -5.83 5.28 -54.48
N THR A 346 -5.89 6.33 -53.65
CA THR A 346 -6.17 7.70 -54.09
C THR A 346 -5.18 8.63 -53.41
N GLU A 347 -4.29 9.21 -54.21
CA GLU A 347 -3.38 10.27 -53.80
C GLU A 347 -4.15 11.60 -53.68
N HIS A 348 -3.68 12.49 -52.81
CA HIS A 348 -3.55 13.88 -53.21
C HIS A 348 -2.27 14.49 -52.63
N GLU A 349 -1.42 14.92 -53.55
CA GLU A 349 -0.11 15.54 -53.32
C GLU A 349 -0.20 17.05 -53.60
N LYS A 350 0.53 17.86 -52.80
CA LYS A 350 1.32 19.07 -53.18
C LYS A 350 1.46 20.01 -51.98
N THR A 351 2.57 19.97 -51.23
CA THR A 351 3.88 20.63 -51.46
C THR A 351 3.98 22.11 -51.06
N VAL A 352 4.85 22.37 -50.06
CA VAL A 352 5.98 23.36 -50.09
C VAL A 352 5.56 24.85 -49.91
N THR A 353 6.12 25.68 -49.00
CA THR A 353 7.56 25.96 -48.74
C THR A 353 7.85 26.76 -47.42
N LYS A 354 9.05 26.56 -46.83
CA LYS A 354 10.02 27.53 -46.21
C LYS A 354 9.70 28.43 -44.96
N LYS A 355 10.50 28.14 -43.91
CA LYS A 355 11.54 28.99 -43.22
C LYS A 355 11.22 29.92 -42.02
N MET A 356 11.93 29.61 -40.92
CA MET A 356 12.74 30.51 -40.02
C MET A 356 11.96 31.56 -39.18
N LYS A 357 12.37 31.95 -37.96
CA LYS A 357 13.63 31.83 -37.19
C LYS A 357 13.32 32.04 -35.69
N PRO A 358 14.05 31.46 -34.71
CA PRO A 358 13.91 31.83 -33.30
C PRO A 358 14.76 33.07 -32.94
N SER A 359 14.26 33.92 -32.05
CA SER A 359 14.99 35.05 -31.47
C SER A 359 15.64 34.68 -30.13
N GLN A 360 16.90 35.09 -29.95
CA GLN A 360 17.55 35.17 -28.64
C GLN A 360 17.16 36.49 -27.95
N ASP A 361 17.18 36.53 -26.62
CA ASP A 361 17.86 37.62 -25.91
C ASP A 361 18.29 37.21 -24.49
N SER A 362 18.77 38.18 -23.71
CA SER A 362 19.72 38.06 -22.61
C SER A 362 19.53 39.24 -21.61
N SER A 363 20.29 39.48 -20.54
CA SER A 363 21.54 38.89 -20.00
C SER A 363 21.63 39.19 -18.47
N LYS A 364 22.78 38.88 -17.86
CA LYS A 364 23.34 39.56 -16.66
C LYS A 364 22.63 39.45 -15.30
N SER A 365 23.15 38.52 -14.49
CA SER A 365 23.88 38.80 -13.24
C SER A 365 23.62 40.12 -12.48
N ALA A 366 23.20 39.99 -11.21
CA ALA A 366 23.73 40.79 -10.10
C ALA A 366 23.76 39.97 -8.79
N LYS A 367 24.89 39.99 -8.07
CA LYS A 367 25.00 39.54 -6.67
C LYS A 367 24.96 40.76 -5.76
N SER A 368 24.27 40.69 -4.63
CA SER A 368 24.49 41.60 -3.49
C SER A 368 24.67 40.80 -2.19
N LYS A 369 25.41 41.40 -1.25
CA LYS A 369 25.75 40.87 0.08
C LYS A 369 24.81 41.45 1.15
N HIS A 370 24.98 40.97 2.38
CA HIS A 370 24.51 41.45 3.70
C HIS A 370 23.52 40.49 4.39
N ASP A 371 23.60 40.26 5.70
CA ASP A 371 24.79 40.32 6.57
C ASP A 371 24.58 39.44 7.81
N ILE A 372 25.66 39.10 8.51
CA ILE A 372 25.60 38.40 9.79
C ILE A 372 25.54 39.42 10.93
N LYS A 373 24.58 39.27 11.84
CA LYS A 373 24.71 39.79 13.22
C LYS A 373 24.45 38.69 14.25
N LYS A 374 25.37 38.64 15.21
CA LYS A 374 25.23 37.94 16.50
C LYS A 374 24.78 38.95 17.56
N GLU A 375 24.09 38.46 18.57
CA GLU A 375 24.03 38.93 19.97
C GLU A 375 23.41 37.72 20.72
N GLU A 376 24.18 36.97 21.51
CA GLU A 376 24.32 37.13 22.98
C GLU A 376 22.96 37.02 23.70
N SER A 377 22.57 35.88 24.26
CA SER A 377 23.08 35.17 25.46
C SER A 377 22.80 35.88 26.78
N GLU A 378 21.67 35.56 27.41
CA GLU A 378 21.46 35.76 28.85
C GLU A 378 21.15 34.45 29.54
N ASP A 379 21.63 34.34 30.77
CA ASP A 379 21.76 33.13 31.57
C ASP A 379 20.74 33.17 32.73
N ILE A 380 19.91 32.13 32.88
CA ILE A 380 18.90 32.06 33.96
C ILE A 380 19.01 30.72 34.69
N SER A 381 19.68 30.77 35.84
CA SER A 381 19.72 29.68 36.82
C SER A 381 18.39 29.51 37.58
N PRO A 382 18.01 28.28 37.98
CA PRO A 382 16.72 28.01 38.63
C PRO A 382 16.74 28.22 40.17
N PRO A 383 15.61 28.62 40.79
CA PRO A 383 15.47 28.70 42.25
C PRO A 383 15.23 27.31 42.91
N PRO A 384 15.46 27.18 44.23
CA PRO A 384 15.75 25.90 44.86
C PRO A 384 14.53 25.08 45.32
N LYS A 385 14.78 23.77 45.50
CA LYS A 385 13.86 22.80 46.13
C LYS A 385 13.49 23.23 47.56
N LYS A 386 12.23 23.05 47.93
CA LYS A 386 11.79 22.93 49.33
C LYS A 386 11.38 21.49 49.61
N GLU A 387 12.18 20.79 50.41
CA GLU A 387 11.68 19.71 51.26
C GLU A 387 11.19 20.34 52.57
N LYS A 388 10.09 19.81 53.12
CA LYS A 388 9.92 19.61 54.57
C LYS A 388 8.66 18.80 54.87
N ASN A 389 8.91 17.71 55.62
CA ASN A 389 8.03 16.98 56.54
C ASN A 389 6.73 16.38 55.99
#